data_AF-A0A822CFX0-F1
#
_entry.id   AF-A0A822CFX0-F1
#
_cell.length_a   1.000
_cell.length_b   1.000
_cell.length_c   1.000
_cell.angle_alpha   90.00
_cell.angle_beta   90.00
_cell.angle_gamma   90.00
#
_symmetry.space_group_name_H-M   'P 1'
#
loop_
_entity.id
_entity.type
_entity.pdbx_description
1 polymer ?
#
loop_
_entity_poly.entity_id
_entity_poly.type
_entity_poly.pdbx_seq_one_letter_code
_entity_poly.pdbx_strand_id
1 'polypeptide(L)'
;MSFITKRHICSVLSLYHEINFVKYQQRYKVTVTDGHRSVTRPRSSIKGVELLRNPALNKGTAFTLEERQHMGIHGLLPPAVVSQDVQILRVMKNLERAQDDLDRYNELMNLSDRNEKLFYRVLADNLEKLMPIVSVPTVGLACQKYGLVFRRPRGLFITIHDKGHIYDILCNWTEQQVKAIVVTDGERILGLGDLGAFGMGIPVGKLQLYTGN
;
A
#
# COMPACT_ATOMS: atom_id res chain seq x y z
N MET A 1 -0.14 52.24 -3.33
CA MET A 1 1.15 51.74 -3.86
C MET A 1 1.19 50.25 -3.58
N SER A 2 0.66 49.41 -4.48
CA SER A 2 1.35 48.85 -5.67
C SER A 2 2.38 47.78 -5.25
N PHE A 3 2.41 46.52 -5.69
CA PHE A 3 1.60 45.68 -6.59
C PHE A 3 2.20 44.24 -6.55
N ILE A 4 1.38 43.19 -6.77
CA ILE A 4 1.67 41.90 -7.51
C ILE A 4 2.59 40.85 -6.83
N THR A 5 2.39 39.51 -6.82
CA THR A 5 1.33 38.50 -7.14
C THR A 5 1.81 37.09 -6.65
N LYS A 6 0.88 36.13 -6.62
CA LYS A 6 1.02 34.64 -6.57
C LYS A 6 1.18 33.96 -5.20
N ARG A 7 0.01 33.64 -4.62
CA ARG A 7 -0.23 32.60 -3.63
C ARG A 7 -0.03 31.21 -4.27
N HIS A 8 0.83 30.37 -3.68
CA HIS A 8 0.90 28.94 -3.97
C HIS A 8 0.68 28.15 -2.66
N ILE A 9 -0.42 27.40 -2.66
CA ILE A 9 -0.71 26.13 -1.97
C ILE A 9 -0.22 26.01 -0.52
N CYS A 10 -1.14 26.29 0.41
CA CYS A 10 -1.13 25.70 1.74
C CYS A 10 -2.60 25.46 2.15
N SER A 11 -2.98 24.21 2.31
CA SER A 11 -4.21 23.82 3.03
C SER A 11 -4.01 22.42 3.60
N VAL A 12 -3.34 22.39 4.75
CA VAL A 12 -3.45 21.35 5.77
C VAL A 12 -4.83 21.56 6.42
N LEU A 13 -5.64 20.50 6.57
CA LEU A 13 -6.92 20.59 7.28
C LEU A 13 -6.97 19.55 8.40
N SER A 14 -7.26 20.10 9.58
CA SER A 14 -7.24 19.52 10.92
C SER A 14 -8.51 18.75 11.27
N LEU A 15 -8.33 17.81 12.19
CA LEU A 15 -9.22 17.16 13.15
C LEU A 15 -10.70 17.60 13.29
N TYR A 16 -11.52 16.55 13.50
CA TYR A 16 -12.90 16.46 14.00
C TYR A 16 -14.06 16.73 13.03
N HIS A 17 -14.83 15.65 12.83
CA HIS A 17 -16.07 15.51 12.06
C HIS A 17 -15.99 15.85 10.57
N GLU A 18 -16.46 14.88 9.77
CA GLU A 18 -16.58 14.90 8.31
C GLU A 18 -15.31 14.52 7.52
N ILE A 19 -15.42 13.36 6.89
CA ILE A 19 -14.50 12.82 5.90
C ILE A 19 -14.54 13.76 4.69
N ASN A 20 -13.55 14.64 4.58
CA ASN A 20 -13.40 15.50 3.42
C ASN A 20 -12.68 14.75 2.29
N PHE A 21 -13.48 14.23 1.36
CA PHE A 21 -13.01 13.78 0.05
C PHE A 21 -12.78 15.00 -0.84
N VAL A 22 -11.53 15.26 -1.23
CA VAL A 22 -11.24 16.20 -2.32
C VAL A 22 -11.31 15.43 -3.64
N LYS A 23 -12.42 15.57 -4.37
CA LYS A 23 -12.47 15.19 -5.79
C LYS A 23 -11.70 16.24 -6.60
N TYR A 24 -10.62 15.83 -7.24
CA TYR A 24 -9.95 16.67 -8.24
C TYR A 24 -10.73 16.60 -9.56
N GLN A 25 -11.54 17.62 -9.83
CA GLN A 25 -11.94 17.97 -11.20
C GLN A 25 -11.40 19.37 -11.49
N GLN A 26 -10.36 19.48 -12.32
CA GLN A 26 -10.36 20.51 -13.35
C GLN A 26 -9.47 20.15 -14.54
N ARG A 27 -10.06 20.46 -15.70
CA ARG A 27 -9.70 20.09 -17.07
C ARG A 27 -8.39 20.73 -17.51
N TYR A 28 -7.55 19.94 -18.18
CA TYR A 28 -6.77 20.43 -19.31
C TYR A 28 -7.23 19.67 -20.56
N LYS A 29 -7.66 20.43 -21.58
CA LYS A 29 -8.01 19.90 -22.91
C LYS A 29 -6.73 19.41 -23.58
N VAL A 30 -6.60 18.11 -23.77
CA VAL A 30 -5.72 17.54 -24.80
C VAL A 30 -6.61 17.21 -25.98
N THR A 31 -6.38 17.89 -27.11
CA THR A 31 -7.04 17.57 -28.37
C THR A 31 -6.53 16.20 -28.83
N VAL A 32 -7.37 15.17 -28.72
CA VAL A 32 -7.09 13.85 -29.30
C VAL A 32 -7.83 13.78 -30.62
N THR A 33 -7.10 13.79 -31.72
CA THR A 33 -7.61 13.36 -33.02
C THR A 33 -7.77 11.84 -33.05
N ASP A 34 -8.86 11.43 -33.67
CA ASP A 34 -9.51 10.12 -33.68
C ASP A 34 -8.62 8.91 -34.00
N GLY A 35 -9.08 7.72 -33.58
CA GLY A 35 -8.58 6.43 -34.05
C GLY A 35 -8.42 5.37 -32.97
N HIS A 36 -9.35 4.41 -32.93
CA HIS A 36 -9.29 3.17 -32.15
C HIS A 36 -7.87 2.63 -31.94
N ARG A 37 -7.39 2.61 -30.68
CA ARG A 37 -6.27 1.77 -30.27
C ARG A 37 -6.66 0.96 -29.05
N SER A 38 -6.64 -0.36 -29.23
CA SER A 38 -6.68 -1.35 -28.17
C SER A 38 -5.63 -1.02 -27.11
N VAL A 39 -6.05 -0.96 -25.84
CA VAL A 39 -5.13 -0.80 -24.72
C VAL A 39 -4.39 -2.12 -24.52
N THR A 40 -3.27 -2.30 -25.23
CA THR A 40 -2.31 -3.36 -24.91
C THR A 40 -1.69 -3.04 -23.56
N ARG A 41 -2.02 -3.83 -22.53
CA ARG A 41 -1.32 -3.79 -21.24
C ARG A 41 0.17 -4.01 -21.49
N PRO A 42 1.08 -3.16 -20.97
CA PRO A 42 2.50 -3.36 -21.18
C PRO A 42 2.91 -4.72 -20.59
N ARG A 43 3.56 -5.57 -21.41
CA ARG A 43 4.30 -6.74 -20.90
C ARG A 43 5.35 -6.20 -19.94
N SER A 44 5.28 -6.54 -18.65
CA SER A 44 6.31 -6.10 -17.71
C SER A 44 7.66 -6.65 -18.18
N SER A 45 8.64 -5.78 -18.40
CA SER A 45 10.02 -6.18 -18.71
C SER A 45 10.70 -6.91 -17.54
N ILE A 46 10.12 -6.78 -16.34
CA ILE A 46 10.60 -7.37 -15.09
C ILE A 46 10.54 -8.91 -15.16
N LYS A 47 11.66 -9.56 -14.84
CA LYS A 47 11.84 -11.03 -14.87
C LYS A 47 12.68 -11.52 -13.68
N GLY A 48 12.79 -12.84 -13.53
CA GLY A 48 13.68 -13.46 -12.57
C GLY A 48 13.39 -13.04 -11.12
N VAL A 49 14.45 -12.82 -10.35
CA VAL A 49 14.36 -12.44 -8.93
C VAL A 49 13.66 -11.10 -8.73
N GLU A 50 13.79 -10.16 -9.67
CA GLU A 50 13.13 -8.86 -9.58
C GLU A 50 11.60 -8.99 -9.63
N LEU A 51 11.10 -9.89 -10.47
CA LEU A 51 9.67 -10.21 -10.54
C LEU A 51 9.17 -10.83 -9.23
N LEU A 52 9.95 -11.73 -8.62
CA LEU A 52 9.61 -12.35 -7.34
C LEU A 52 9.65 -11.36 -6.16
N ARG A 53 10.41 -10.27 -6.29
CA ARG A 53 10.49 -9.20 -5.28
C ARG A 53 9.40 -8.14 -5.46
N ASN A 54 8.76 -8.06 -6.62
CA ASN A 54 7.68 -7.12 -6.88
C ASN A 54 6.33 -7.69 -6.36
N PRO A 55 5.75 -7.13 -5.29
CA PRO A 55 4.54 -7.67 -4.67
C PRO A 55 3.30 -7.61 -5.57
N ALA A 56 3.23 -6.67 -6.52
CA ALA A 56 2.12 -6.52 -7.44
C ALA A 56 2.12 -7.62 -8.54
N LEU A 57 3.30 -8.14 -8.87
CA LEU A 57 3.49 -9.17 -9.91
C LEU A 57 3.63 -10.59 -9.34
N ASN A 58 4.20 -10.72 -8.14
CA ASN A 58 4.53 -12.01 -7.55
C ASN A 58 3.27 -12.83 -7.21
N LYS A 59 3.18 -14.05 -7.76
CA LYS A 59 2.13 -15.03 -7.44
C LYS A 59 2.62 -16.14 -6.50
N GLY A 60 3.89 -16.10 -6.08
CA GLY A 60 4.54 -17.15 -5.30
C GLY A 60 4.43 -18.51 -6.00
N THR A 61 4.01 -19.54 -5.26
CA THR A 61 3.86 -20.89 -5.79
C THR A 61 2.71 -21.08 -6.79
N ALA A 62 1.90 -20.04 -7.05
CA ALA A 62 0.81 -20.12 -8.02
C ALA A 62 1.27 -19.89 -9.46
N PHE A 63 2.54 -19.49 -9.68
CA PHE A 63 3.08 -19.47 -11.05
C PHE A 63 3.04 -20.88 -11.65
N THR A 64 2.43 -21.01 -12.83
CA THR A 64 2.43 -22.27 -13.60
C THR A 64 3.84 -22.59 -14.10
N LEU A 65 4.08 -23.84 -14.52
CA LEU A 65 5.37 -24.22 -15.09
C LEU A 65 5.73 -23.34 -16.30
N GLU A 66 4.76 -23.11 -17.18
CA GLU A 66 4.92 -22.27 -18.37
C GLU A 66 5.28 -20.83 -17.98
N GLU A 67 4.56 -20.21 -17.03
CA GLU A 67 4.89 -18.87 -16.54
C GLU A 67 6.31 -18.81 -15.98
N ARG A 68 6.71 -19.84 -15.22
CA ARG A 68 8.04 -19.89 -14.62
C ARG A 68 9.15 -19.91 -15.67
N GLN A 69 8.96 -20.66 -16.75
CA GLN A 69 9.92 -20.73 -17.86
C GLN A 69 10.01 -19.39 -18.59
N HIS A 70 8.87 -18.80 -18.96
CA HIS A 70 8.82 -17.54 -19.71
C HIS A 70 9.34 -16.32 -18.92
N MET A 71 9.08 -16.30 -17.61
CA MET A 71 9.47 -15.23 -16.69
C MET A 71 10.89 -15.42 -16.13
N GLY A 72 11.57 -16.53 -16.44
CA GLY A 72 12.94 -16.79 -15.97
C GLY A 72 13.03 -17.06 -14.46
N ILE A 73 12.00 -17.69 -13.88
CA ILE A 73 11.93 -18.04 -12.45
C ILE A 73 11.85 -19.55 -12.21
N HIS A 74 11.94 -20.36 -13.26
CA HIS A 74 12.04 -21.81 -13.13
C HIS A 74 13.33 -22.17 -12.36
N GLY A 75 13.22 -23.05 -11.35
CA GLY A 75 14.31 -23.36 -10.41
C GLY A 75 14.42 -22.42 -9.21
N LEU A 76 13.75 -21.26 -9.21
CA LEU A 76 13.76 -20.31 -8.07
C LEU A 76 12.62 -20.54 -7.06
N LEU A 77 11.71 -21.45 -7.37
CA LEU A 77 10.55 -21.80 -6.55
C LEU A 77 10.46 -23.32 -6.40
N PRO A 78 9.91 -23.84 -5.28
CA PRO A 78 9.61 -25.26 -5.14
C PRO A 78 8.79 -25.80 -6.33
N PRO A 79 8.99 -27.05 -6.77
CA PRO A 79 8.42 -27.55 -8.03
C PRO A 79 6.89 -27.62 -8.05
N ALA A 80 6.25 -27.70 -6.88
CA ALA A 80 4.80 -27.71 -6.77
C ALA A 80 4.17 -26.39 -7.26
N VAL A 81 3.13 -26.51 -8.10
CA VAL A 81 2.22 -25.40 -8.43
C VAL A 81 1.05 -25.46 -7.46
N VAL A 82 0.86 -24.40 -6.68
CA VAL A 82 -0.13 -24.34 -5.60
C VAL A 82 -1.14 -23.25 -5.92
N SER A 83 -2.41 -23.63 -6.06
CA SER A 83 -3.51 -22.70 -6.37
C SER A 83 -3.63 -21.59 -5.32
N GLN A 84 -4.26 -20.48 -5.71
CA GLN A 84 -4.47 -19.35 -4.80
C GLN A 84 -5.27 -19.76 -3.56
N ASP A 85 -6.29 -20.62 -3.71
CA ASP A 85 -7.11 -21.11 -2.59
C ASP A 85 -6.29 -21.88 -1.55
N VAL A 86 -5.37 -22.75 -2.01
CA VAL A 86 -4.48 -23.48 -1.10
C VAL A 86 -3.49 -22.54 -0.42
N GLN A 87 -3.06 -21.47 -1.11
CA GLN A 87 -2.23 -20.44 -0.49
C GLN A 87 -2.98 -19.65 0.59
N ILE A 88 -4.26 -19.34 0.38
CA ILE A 88 -5.13 -18.71 1.38
C ILE A 88 -5.23 -19.61 2.61
N LEU A 89 -5.50 -20.91 2.44
CA LEU A 89 -5.54 -21.87 3.55
C LEU A 89 -4.23 -21.88 4.35
N ARG A 90 -3.09 -21.86 3.68
CA ARG A 90 -1.78 -21.80 4.35
C ARG A 90 -1.59 -20.50 5.14
N VAL A 91 -1.99 -19.36 4.56
CA VAL A 91 -1.93 -18.06 5.26
C VAL A 91 -2.80 -18.10 6.50
N MET A 92 -4.07 -18.52 6.38
CA MET A 92 -4.99 -18.58 7.52
C MET A 92 -4.47 -19.50 8.64
N LYS A 93 -3.93 -20.67 8.30
CA LYS A 93 -3.29 -21.56 9.29
C LYS A 93 -2.11 -20.91 10.01
N ASN A 94 -1.32 -20.10 9.32
CA ASN A 94 -0.23 -19.37 9.96
C ASN A 94 -0.75 -18.26 10.90
N LEU A 95 -1.80 -17.54 10.50
CA LEU A 95 -2.45 -16.53 11.34
C LEU A 95 -3.11 -17.12 12.59
N GLU A 96 -3.62 -18.35 12.50
CA GLU A 96 -4.16 -19.09 13.65
C GLU A 96 -3.06 -19.50 14.65
N ARG A 97 -1.83 -19.71 14.17
CA ARG A 97 -0.67 -20.05 15.00
C ARG A 97 0.04 -18.85 15.62
N ALA A 98 -0.26 -17.64 15.16
CA ALA A 98 0.28 -16.41 15.72
C ALA A 98 -0.16 -16.25 17.19
N GLN A 99 0.71 -15.71 18.04
CA GLN A 99 0.48 -15.66 19.49
C GLN A 99 -0.57 -14.61 19.85
N ASP A 100 -0.47 -13.44 19.22
CA ASP A 100 -1.38 -12.32 19.45
C ASP A 100 -1.75 -11.60 18.14
N ASP A 101 -2.57 -10.57 18.25
CA ASP A 101 -3.04 -9.81 17.09
C ASP A 101 -1.96 -8.95 16.45
N LEU A 102 -0.93 -8.56 17.19
CA LEU A 102 0.22 -7.83 16.62
C LEU A 102 1.06 -8.77 15.75
N ASP A 103 1.24 -10.03 16.16
CA ASP A 103 1.86 -11.05 15.33
C ASP A 103 1.04 -11.30 14.05
N ARG A 104 -0.30 -11.40 14.17
CA ARG A 104 -1.18 -11.52 12.99
C ARG A 104 -1.06 -10.33 12.06
N TYR A 105 -1.02 -9.11 12.61
CA TYR A 105 -0.80 -7.90 11.84
C TYR A 105 0.54 -7.94 11.10
N ASN A 106 1.62 -8.33 11.78
CA ASN A 106 2.94 -8.46 11.18
C ASN A 106 2.97 -9.50 10.05
N GLU A 107 2.32 -10.65 10.23
CA GLU A 107 2.19 -11.67 9.18
C GLU A 107 1.42 -11.17 7.96
N LEU A 108 0.32 -10.42 8.17
CA LEU A 108 -0.46 -9.81 7.09
C LEU A 108 0.33 -8.71 6.36
N MET A 109 1.09 -7.87 7.09
CA MET A 109 1.98 -6.88 6.46
C MET A 109 3.06 -7.59 5.65
N ASN A 110 3.73 -8.59 6.21
CA ASN A 110 4.71 -9.40 5.48
C ASN A 110 4.12 -10.04 4.21
N LEU A 111 2.85 -10.46 4.25
CA LEU A 111 2.16 -10.96 3.06
C LEU A 111 1.95 -9.86 2.01
N SER A 112 1.44 -8.69 2.41
CA SER A 112 1.27 -7.52 1.55
C SER A 112 2.58 -7.11 0.87
N ASP A 113 3.71 -7.18 1.57
CA ASP A 113 5.04 -6.85 1.03
C ASP A 113 5.60 -7.89 0.05
N ARG A 114 5.03 -9.09 0.01
CA ARG A 114 5.51 -10.20 -0.83
C ARG A 114 4.59 -10.52 -1.99
N ASN A 115 3.27 -10.45 -1.78
CA ASN A 115 2.24 -10.82 -2.73
C ASN A 115 0.96 -10.05 -2.41
N GLU A 116 0.82 -8.90 -3.05
CA GLU A 116 -0.26 -7.95 -2.82
C GLU A 116 -1.64 -8.54 -3.20
N LYS A 117 -1.70 -9.29 -4.31
CA LYS A 117 -2.94 -9.94 -4.76
C LYS A 117 -3.43 -11.00 -3.77
N LEU A 118 -2.53 -11.81 -3.22
CA LEU A 118 -2.88 -12.80 -2.21
C LEU A 118 -3.28 -12.12 -0.90
N PHE A 119 -2.61 -11.03 -0.50
CA PHE A 119 -3.00 -10.24 0.66
C PHE A 119 -4.45 -9.75 0.56
N TYR A 120 -4.81 -9.06 -0.51
CA TYR A 120 -6.18 -8.57 -0.69
C TYR A 120 -7.19 -9.70 -0.82
N ARG A 121 -6.83 -10.82 -1.47
CA ARG A 121 -7.71 -11.98 -1.54
C ARG A 121 -7.98 -12.60 -0.18
N VAL A 122 -6.95 -12.76 0.66
CA VAL A 122 -7.09 -13.27 2.03
C VAL A 122 -7.99 -12.35 2.86
N LEU A 123 -7.79 -11.03 2.76
CA LEU A 123 -8.63 -10.05 3.45
C LEU A 123 -10.09 -10.11 2.99
N ALA A 124 -10.34 -10.12 1.68
CA ALA A 124 -11.69 -10.14 1.13
C ALA A 124 -12.46 -11.40 1.54
N ASP A 125 -11.81 -12.57 1.48
CA ASP A 125 -12.45 -13.85 1.81
C ASP A 125 -12.68 -14.03 3.33
N ASN A 126 -12.02 -13.23 4.18
CA ASN A 126 -12.05 -13.38 5.64
C ASN A 126 -12.24 -12.05 6.37
N LEU A 127 -13.01 -11.13 5.76
CA LEU A 127 -13.07 -9.73 6.17
C LEU A 127 -13.45 -9.57 7.63
N GLU A 128 -14.53 -10.21 8.09
CA GLU A 128 -15.01 -10.10 9.48
C GLU A 128 -13.91 -10.46 10.51
N LYS A 129 -13.12 -11.51 10.25
CA LYS A 129 -12.06 -11.98 11.15
C LYS A 129 -10.81 -11.10 11.08
N LEU A 130 -10.48 -10.56 9.91
CA LEU A 130 -9.21 -9.87 9.67
C LEU A 130 -9.30 -8.34 9.76
N MET A 131 -10.49 -7.76 9.63
CA MET A 131 -10.72 -6.33 9.82
C MET A 131 -10.17 -5.79 11.15
N PRO A 132 -10.43 -6.38 12.32
CA PRO A 132 -9.88 -5.87 13.59
C PRO A 132 -8.35 -6.01 13.69
N ILE A 133 -7.72 -6.82 12.82
CA ILE A 133 -6.27 -7.01 12.77
C ILE A 133 -5.61 -5.92 11.92
N VAL A 134 -6.14 -5.63 10.72
CA VAL A 134 -5.57 -4.61 9.82
C VAL A 134 -6.08 -3.19 10.08
N SER A 135 -7.04 -3.04 10.99
CA SER A 135 -7.59 -1.77 11.41
C SER A 135 -7.55 -1.62 12.94
N VAL A 136 -8.40 -0.77 13.48
CA VAL A 136 -8.49 -0.57 14.94
C VAL A 136 -9.09 -1.83 15.60
N PRO A 137 -8.61 -2.22 16.79
CA PRO A 137 -7.60 -1.54 17.62
C PRO A 137 -6.14 -1.88 17.28
N THR A 138 -5.89 -2.97 16.54
CA THR A 138 -4.54 -3.55 16.36
C THR A 138 -3.56 -2.62 15.65
N VAL A 139 -4.02 -1.86 14.65
CA VAL A 139 -3.16 -0.88 13.96
C VAL A 139 -2.67 0.21 14.91
N GLY A 140 -3.46 0.56 15.94
CA GLY A 140 -3.05 1.52 16.97
C GLY A 140 -1.92 0.96 17.83
N LEU A 141 -2.03 -0.31 18.23
CA LEU A 141 -0.96 -1.02 18.92
C LEU A 141 0.31 -1.13 18.06
N ALA A 142 0.15 -1.40 16.76
CA ALA A 142 1.26 -1.42 15.82
C ALA A 142 1.93 -0.04 15.69
N CYS A 143 1.15 1.05 15.73
CA CYS A 143 1.70 2.42 15.77
C CYS A 143 2.48 2.66 17.08
N GLN A 144 1.95 2.28 18.24
CA GLN A 144 2.70 2.44 19.51
C GLN A 144 4.04 1.69 19.51
N LYS A 145 4.11 0.56 18.80
CA LYS A 145 5.31 -0.27 18.68
C LYS A 145 6.04 -0.10 17.34
N TYR A 146 5.74 0.94 16.56
CA TYR A 146 6.14 1.05 15.15
C TYR A 146 7.66 0.92 14.96
N GLY A 147 8.46 1.60 15.79
CA GLY A 147 9.93 1.49 15.73
C GLY A 147 10.47 0.07 15.98
N LEU A 148 9.78 -0.73 16.80
CA LEU A 148 10.17 -2.12 17.09
C LEU A 148 9.72 -3.09 15.98
N VAL A 149 8.57 -2.83 15.36
CA VAL A 149 7.99 -3.71 14.33
C VAL A 149 8.32 -3.25 12.91
N PHE A 150 9.06 -2.16 12.74
CA PHE A 150 9.44 -1.64 11.44
C PHE A 150 10.29 -2.66 10.67
N ARG A 151 9.84 -3.05 9.47
CA ARG A 151 10.55 -4.01 8.62
C ARG A 151 10.77 -3.52 7.20
N ARG A 152 9.71 -3.03 6.55
CA ARG A 152 9.78 -2.43 5.21
C ARG A 152 9.11 -1.07 5.23
N PRO A 153 9.74 -0.07 4.57
CA PRO A 153 9.14 1.25 4.48
C PRO A 153 7.85 1.19 3.64
N ARG A 154 6.81 1.85 4.11
CA ARG A 154 5.54 2.02 3.42
C ARG A 154 5.14 3.50 3.50
N GLY A 155 4.72 4.06 2.37
CA GLY A 155 4.41 5.47 2.25
C GLY A 155 5.66 6.36 2.16
N LEU A 156 5.44 7.66 2.30
CA LEU A 156 6.48 8.69 2.27
C LEU A 156 6.49 9.43 3.62
N PHE A 157 7.69 9.75 4.10
CA PHE A 157 7.89 10.60 5.27
C PHE A 157 8.36 11.98 4.78
N ILE A 158 7.64 13.03 5.17
CA ILE A 158 7.97 14.42 4.85
C ILE A 158 8.00 15.17 6.18
N THR A 159 9.11 15.82 6.46
CA THR A 159 9.38 16.54 7.70
C THR A 159 9.32 18.04 7.50
N ILE A 160 9.33 18.80 8.60
CA ILE A 160 9.43 20.27 8.55
C ILE A 160 10.75 20.75 7.91
N HIS A 161 11.79 19.92 7.91
CA HIS A 161 13.10 20.23 7.35
C HIS A 161 13.14 20.10 5.82
N ASP A 162 12.14 19.47 5.21
CA ASP A 162 12.03 19.29 3.76
C ASP A 162 11.39 20.49 3.05
N LYS A 163 11.24 21.61 3.76
CA LYS A 163 10.69 22.85 3.22
C LYS A 163 11.53 23.32 2.03
N GLY A 164 10.89 23.39 0.86
CA GLY A 164 11.55 23.73 -0.41
C GLY A 164 11.89 22.52 -1.28
N HIS A 165 11.85 21.29 -0.73
CA HIS A 165 12.25 20.04 -1.39
C HIS A 165 11.13 18.99 -1.46
N ILE A 166 9.89 19.34 -1.07
CA ILE A 166 8.75 18.41 -1.05
C ILE A 166 8.52 17.75 -2.42
N TYR A 167 8.65 18.51 -3.52
CA TYR A 167 8.46 17.96 -4.87
C TYR A 167 9.50 16.87 -5.18
N ASP A 168 10.76 17.09 -4.82
CA ASP A 168 11.84 16.12 -5.02
C ASP A 168 11.56 14.81 -4.27
N ILE A 169 10.99 14.90 -3.06
CA ILE A 169 10.59 13.73 -2.27
C ILE A 169 9.43 12.99 -2.95
N LEU A 170 8.42 13.71 -3.46
CA LEU A 170 7.30 13.08 -4.18
C LEU A 170 7.78 12.37 -5.45
N CYS A 171 8.78 12.90 -6.15
CA CYS A 171 9.38 12.27 -7.32
C CYS A 171 10.08 10.94 -7.03
N ASN A 172 10.43 10.64 -5.78
CA ASN A 172 10.96 9.33 -5.39
C ASN A 172 9.89 8.22 -5.37
N TRP A 173 8.60 8.57 -5.40
CA TRP A 173 7.53 7.58 -5.45
C TRP A 173 7.45 6.94 -6.83
N THR A 174 7.46 5.61 -6.87
CA THR A 174 7.56 4.87 -8.14
C THR A 174 6.30 4.96 -8.99
N GLU A 175 5.12 5.08 -8.36
CA GLU A 175 3.84 5.15 -9.06
C GLU A 175 3.53 6.57 -9.54
N GLN A 176 3.43 6.74 -10.87
CA GLN A 176 3.22 8.05 -11.48
C GLN A 176 1.74 8.50 -11.44
N GLN A 177 0.80 7.56 -11.33
CA GLN A 177 -0.64 7.83 -11.38
C GLN A 177 -1.30 7.72 -10.01
N VAL A 178 -0.85 8.53 -9.05
CA VAL A 178 -1.42 8.59 -7.71
C VAL A 178 -2.82 9.23 -7.77
N LYS A 179 -3.84 8.50 -7.28
CA LYS A 179 -5.25 8.94 -7.26
C LYS A 179 -5.78 9.27 -5.88
N ALA A 180 -5.13 8.78 -4.83
CA ALA A 180 -5.54 8.96 -3.44
C ALA A 180 -4.29 9.09 -2.56
N ILE A 181 -4.36 10.00 -1.59
CA ILE A 181 -3.32 10.21 -0.58
C ILE A 181 -4.03 10.25 0.78
N VAL A 182 -3.49 9.54 1.76
CA VAL A 182 -3.89 9.65 3.16
C VAL A 182 -2.68 10.16 3.92
N VAL A 183 -2.83 11.26 4.64
CA VAL A 183 -1.75 11.94 5.37
C VAL A 183 -2.11 12.11 6.84
N THR A 184 -1.11 12.05 7.71
CA THR A 184 -1.21 12.34 9.14
C THR A 184 0.11 12.95 9.61
N ASP A 185 0.03 13.87 10.56
CA ASP A 185 1.17 14.39 11.33
C ASP A 185 1.51 13.54 12.56
N GLY A 186 0.61 12.61 12.93
CA GLY A 186 0.78 11.73 14.08
C GLY A 186 0.35 12.30 15.43
N GLU A 187 -0.13 13.55 15.48
CA GLU A 187 -0.39 14.27 16.74
C GLU A 187 -1.54 13.64 17.55
N ARG A 188 -2.51 13.04 16.85
CA ARG A 188 -3.69 12.43 17.49
C ARG A 188 -4.06 11.10 16.86
N ILE A 189 -3.32 10.06 17.22
CA ILE A 189 -3.62 8.69 16.79
C ILE A 189 -4.73 8.12 17.67
N LEU A 190 -5.98 8.23 17.19
CA LEU A 190 -7.17 7.65 17.83
C LEU A 190 -7.31 8.16 19.28
N GLY A 191 -7.34 7.25 20.26
CA GLY A 191 -7.28 7.54 21.69
C GLY A 191 -5.90 7.37 22.32
N LEU A 192 -4.85 7.21 21.51
CA LEU A 192 -3.48 6.89 21.97
C LEU A 192 -2.59 8.14 22.13
N GLY A 193 -3.08 9.30 21.70
CA GLY A 193 -2.35 10.57 21.78
C GLY A 193 -1.37 10.76 20.61
N ASP A 194 -0.30 11.50 20.88
CA ASP A 194 0.74 11.83 19.92
C ASP A 194 1.72 10.66 19.77
N LEU A 195 1.82 10.13 18.56
CA LEU A 195 2.80 9.10 18.18
C LEU A 195 3.77 9.61 17.10
N GLY A 196 3.67 10.87 16.67
CA GLY A 196 4.48 11.47 15.62
C GLY A 196 4.65 10.56 14.40
N ALA A 197 5.90 10.35 13.96
CA ALA A 197 6.21 9.51 12.79
C ALA A 197 5.73 8.05 12.91
N PHE A 198 5.52 7.54 14.12
CA PHE A 198 5.00 6.18 14.33
C PHE A 198 3.51 6.04 13.97
N GLY A 199 2.82 7.17 13.76
CA GLY A 199 1.47 7.22 13.22
C GLY A 199 1.33 6.73 11.77
N MET A 200 2.42 6.43 11.06
CA MET A 200 2.41 5.95 9.66
C MET A 200 1.57 4.69 9.44
N GLY A 201 1.36 3.86 10.47
CA GLY A 201 0.45 2.70 10.37
C GLY A 201 -0.99 3.07 10.00
N ILE A 202 -1.46 4.27 10.38
CA ILE A 202 -2.83 4.74 10.10
C ILE A 202 -3.09 4.99 8.61
N PRO A 203 -2.32 5.82 7.88
CA PRO A 203 -2.54 6.02 6.45
C PRO A 203 -2.35 4.72 5.65
N VAL A 204 -1.39 3.87 6.03
CA VAL A 204 -1.19 2.55 5.41
C VAL A 204 -2.44 1.68 5.56
N GLY A 205 -2.96 1.53 6.78
CA GLY A 205 -4.17 0.75 7.03
C GLY A 205 -5.39 1.29 6.30
N LYS A 206 -5.59 2.62 6.27
CA LYS A 206 -6.70 3.25 5.54
C LYS A 206 -6.65 2.97 4.03
N LEU A 207 -5.46 3.04 3.41
CA LEU A 207 -5.31 2.74 1.98
C LEU A 207 -5.53 1.25 1.67
N GLN A 208 -5.16 0.35 2.57
CA GLN A 208 -5.48 -1.08 2.45
C GLN A 208 -7.00 -1.30 2.44
N LEU A 209 -7.74 -0.62 3.33
CA LEU A 209 -9.21 -0.70 3.34
C LEU A 209 -9.87 -0.07 2.11
N TYR A 210 -9.25 0.96 1.51
CA TYR A 210 -9.75 1.55 0.27
C TYR A 210 -9.64 0.61 -0.94
N THR A 211 -8.63 -0.27 -0.93
CA THR A 211 -8.33 -1.18 -2.03
C THR A 211 -9.01 -2.55 -1.86
N GLY A 212 -9.25 -2.97 -0.62
CA GLY A 212 -9.86 -4.27 -0.29
C GLY A 212 -11.38 -4.35 -0.46
N ASN A 213 -12.04 -3.25 -0.87
CA ASN A 213 -13.48 -3.18 -1.15
C ASN A 213 -13.76 -3.09 -2.65
#